data_AF-A0A965KJH4-F1
#
_entry.id   AF-A0A965KJH4-F1
#
_cell.length_a   1.000
_cell.length_b   1.000
_cell.length_c   1.000
_cell.angle_alpha   90.00
_cell.angle_beta   90.00
_cell.angle_gamma   90.00
#
_symmetry.space_group_name_H-M   'P 1'
#
loop_
_entity.id
_entity.type
_entity.pdbx_description
1 polymer ?
#
loop_
_entity_poly.entity_id
_entity_poly.type
_entity_poly.pdbx_seq_one_letter_code
_entity_poly.pdbx_strand_id
1 'polypeptide(L)'
;MKNNRTAVAALLIAGFALTSTTASFAADSAATKAERVAARTAFQAQMNTFKAAAEARHTAADAAHATIDAARATAKAAKDAATTADQKAAAKAAFEAARTAAKATVPAKPVKPVKPAILVKAKPAVKPAS
;
A
#
# COMPACT_ATOMS: atom_id res chain seq x y z
N MET A 1 22.27 64.71 22.87
CA MET A 1 21.66 63.87 21.82
C MET A 1 21.82 62.39 22.16
N LYS A 2 20.89 61.86 22.95
CA LYS A 2 20.71 60.43 23.26
C LYS A 2 19.25 60.36 23.70
N ASN A 3 18.44 59.51 23.05
CA ASN A 3 17.13 58.98 23.49
C ASN A 3 16.25 58.46 22.33
N ASN A 4 16.66 58.56 21.06
CA ASN A 4 15.81 58.13 19.92
C ASN A 4 15.99 56.65 19.49
N ARG A 5 16.85 55.85 20.14
CA ARG A 5 17.07 54.44 19.77
C ARG A 5 16.19 53.46 20.53
N THR A 6 15.67 53.84 21.70
CA THR A 6 14.83 52.99 22.56
C THR A 6 13.36 52.97 22.11
N ALA A 7 12.87 54.04 21.48
CA ALA A 7 11.49 54.09 20.97
C ALA A 7 11.27 53.23 19.71
N VAL A 8 12.28 53.10 18.85
CA VAL A 8 12.20 52.31 17.60
C VAL A 8 12.24 50.81 17.88
N ALA A 9 12.99 50.38 18.90
CA ALA A 9 13.03 48.98 19.32
C ALA A 9 11.70 48.51 19.92
N ALA A 10 11.01 49.36 20.68
CA ALA A 10 9.72 49.01 21.28
C ALA A 10 8.60 48.83 20.23
N LEU A 11 8.60 49.62 19.15
CA LEU A 11 7.61 49.51 18.08
C LEU A 11 7.83 48.26 17.21
N LEU A 12 9.09 47.88 16.95
CA LEU A 12 9.44 46.67 16.21
C LEU A 12 9.09 45.38 16.98
N ILE A 13 9.25 45.39 18.30
CA ILE A 13 8.89 44.25 19.15
C ILE A 13 7.37 44.12 19.29
N ALA A 14 6.64 45.23 19.40
CA ALA A 14 5.17 45.23 19.44
C ALA A 14 4.54 44.80 18.10
N GLY A 15 5.16 45.12 16.96
CA GLY A 15 4.70 44.69 15.64
C GLY A 15 4.95 43.20 15.34
N PHE A 16 6.06 42.64 15.82
CA PHE A 16 6.37 41.21 15.67
C PHE A 16 5.48 40.33 16.57
N ALA A 17 5.12 40.81 17.77
CA ALA A 17 4.24 40.07 18.67
C ALA A 17 2.77 40.00 18.19
N LEU A 18 2.29 40.99 17.43
CA LEU A 18 0.90 40.99 16.95
C LEU A 18 0.69 40.23 15.62
N THR A 19 1.76 40.00 14.84
CA THR A 19 1.71 39.25 13.56
C THR A 19 2.08 37.78 13.71
N SER A 20 2.77 37.39 14.78
CA SER A 20 3.20 36.00 15.01
C SER A 20 2.06 35.05 15.40
N THR A 21 0.98 35.57 15.98
CA THR A 21 -0.09 34.74 16.56
C THR A 21 -1.10 34.25 15.53
N THR A 22 -1.24 34.93 14.39
CA THR A 22 -2.14 34.50 13.30
C THR A 22 -1.42 33.69 12.22
N ALA A 23 -0.11 33.87 12.05
CA ALA A 23 0.70 33.06 11.14
C ALA A 23 0.92 31.63 11.66
N SER A 24 0.92 31.42 12.98
CA SER A 24 1.17 30.10 13.58
C SER A 24 0.10 29.07 13.19
N PHE A 25 -1.19 29.40 13.25
CA PHE A 25 -2.27 28.49 12.85
C PHE A 25 -2.42 28.35 11.33
N ALA A 26 -2.10 29.40 10.56
CA ALA A 26 -2.15 29.36 9.11
C ALA A 26 -0.98 28.58 8.49
N ALA A 27 0.23 28.71 9.06
CA ALA A 27 1.41 27.94 8.68
C ALA A 27 1.30 26.48 9.13
N ASP A 28 0.77 26.22 10.33
CA ASP A 28 0.49 24.85 10.81
C ASP A 28 -0.62 24.18 9.97
N SER A 29 -1.67 24.93 9.59
CA SER A 29 -2.70 24.47 8.65
C SER A 29 -2.21 24.29 7.21
N ALA A 30 -1.25 25.09 6.76
CA ALA A 30 -0.66 24.97 5.43
C ALA A 30 0.37 23.83 5.37
N ALA A 31 1.19 23.67 6.40
CA ALA A 31 2.11 22.54 6.58
C ALA A 31 1.35 21.22 6.64
N THR A 32 0.28 21.14 7.44
CA THR A 32 -0.59 19.95 7.48
C THR A 32 -1.33 19.68 6.16
N LYS A 33 -1.67 20.72 5.38
CA LYS A 33 -2.21 20.54 4.01
C LYS A 33 -1.16 20.02 3.04
N ALA A 34 0.06 20.57 3.06
CA ALA A 34 1.16 20.14 2.21
C ALA A 34 1.57 18.69 2.54
N GLU A 35 1.70 18.36 3.82
CA GLU A 35 1.92 16.99 4.30
C GLU A 35 0.79 16.05 3.89
N ARG A 36 -0.46 16.50 3.92
CA ARG A 36 -1.61 15.69 3.48
C ARG A 36 -1.58 15.42 1.98
N VAL A 37 -1.20 16.41 1.16
CA VAL A 37 -1.02 16.24 -0.28
C VAL A 37 0.13 15.28 -0.56
N ALA A 38 1.28 15.45 0.10
CA ALA A 38 2.43 14.54 -0.03
C ALA A 38 2.07 13.11 0.39
N ALA A 39 1.39 12.93 1.52
CA ALA A 39 0.92 11.63 1.98
C ALA A 39 -0.08 10.98 1.01
N ARG A 40 -0.96 11.77 0.38
CA ARG A 40 -1.90 11.27 -0.64
C ARG A 40 -1.18 10.83 -1.91
N THR A 41 -0.21 11.62 -2.38
CA THR A 41 0.60 11.29 -3.56
C THR A 41 1.42 10.03 -3.33
N ALA A 42 2.08 9.91 -2.17
CA ALA A 42 2.81 8.71 -1.78
C ALA A 42 1.90 7.48 -1.68
N PHE A 43 0.72 7.62 -1.05
CA PHE A 43 -0.27 6.53 -0.97
C PHE A 43 -0.80 6.12 -2.35
N GLN A 44 -1.02 7.08 -3.25
CA GLN A 44 -1.46 6.78 -4.62
C GLN A 44 -0.38 6.04 -5.41
N ALA A 45 0.88 6.44 -5.28
CA ALA A 45 2.00 5.73 -5.90
C ALA A 45 2.09 4.28 -5.39
N GLN A 46 2.02 4.09 -4.07
CA GLN A 46 1.97 2.76 -3.47
C GLN A 46 0.75 1.96 -3.96
N MET A 47 -0.41 2.59 -4.12
CA MET A 47 -1.59 1.91 -4.65
C MET A 47 -1.46 1.50 -6.11
N ASN A 48 -0.82 2.32 -6.94
CA ASN A 48 -0.54 1.97 -8.32
C ASN A 48 0.43 0.78 -8.38
N THR A 49 1.47 0.75 -7.54
CA THR A 49 2.38 -0.40 -7.46
C THR A 49 1.68 -1.68 -6.98
N PHE A 50 0.77 -1.56 -6.01
CA PHE A 50 -0.05 -2.69 -5.55
C PHE A 50 -0.96 -3.23 -6.66
N LYS A 51 -1.61 -2.35 -7.42
CA LYS A 51 -2.48 -2.76 -8.53
C LYS A 51 -1.68 -3.49 -9.62
N ALA A 52 -0.56 -2.93 -10.04
CA ALA A 52 0.32 -3.57 -11.02
C ALA A 52 0.82 -4.95 -10.53
N ALA A 53 1.22 -5.05 -9.25
CA ALA A 53 1.63 -6.32 -8.65
C ALA A 53 0.46 -7.32 -8.53
N ALA A 54 -0.76 -6.84 -8.27
CA ALA A 54 -1.95 -7.68 -8.19
C ALA A 54 -2.38 -8.21 -9.57
N GLU A 55 -2.32 -7.37 -10.61
CA GLU A 55 -2.55 -7.76 -12.00
C GLU A 55 -1.51 -8.79 -12.46
N ALA A 56 -0.23 -8.53 -12.23
CA ALA A 56 0.85 -9.48 -12.55
C ALA A 56 0.66 -10.84 -11.86
N ARG A 57 0.24 -10.82 -10.58
CA ARG A 57 -0.11 -12.05 -9.85
C ARG A 57 -1.32 -12.75 -10.46
N HIS A 58 -2.36 -12.02 -10.86
CA HIS A 58 -3.54 -12.60 -11.51
C HIS A 58 -3.15 -13.29 -12.82
N THR A 59 -2.42 -12.61 -13.70
CA THR A 59 -1.93 -13.20 -14.95
C THR A 59 -1.06 -14.43 -14.71
N ALA A 60 -0.14 -14.38 -13.73
CA ALA A 60 0.67 -15.53 -13.37
C ALA A 60 -0.18 -16.69 -12.79
N ALA A 61 -1.21 -16.39 -12.00
CA ALA A 61 -2.13 -17.38 -11.47
C ALA A 61 -2.94 -18.04 -12.59
N ASP A 62 -3.46 -17.26 -13.55
CA ASP A 62 -4.20 -17.79 -14.69
C ASP A 62 -3.32 -18.69 -15.56
N ALA A 63 -2.08 -18.28 -15.81
CA ALA A 63 -1.09 -19.11 -16.50
C ALA A 63 -0.76 -20.41 -15.72
N ALA A 64 -0.62 -20.33 -14.39
CA ALA A 64 -0.43 -21.50 -13.55
C ALA A 64 -1.66 -22.43 -13.58
N HIS A 65 -2.87 -21.89 -13.58
CA HIS A 65 -4.11 -22.65 -13.71
C HIS A 65 -4.19 -23.39 -15.05
N ALA A 66 -3.92 -22.70 -16.16
CA ALA A 66 -3.86 -23.32 -17.47
C ALA A 66 -2.82 -24.47 -17.53
N THR A 67 -1.66 -24.27 -16.93
CA THR A 67 -0.61 -25.30 -16.83
C THR A 67 -1.07 -26.50 -15.99
N ILE A 68 -1.77 -26.25 -14.87
CA ILE A 68 -2.33 -27.29 -14.01
C ILE A 68 -3.43 -28.07 -14.75
N ASP A 69 -4.27 -27.41 -15.52
CA ASP A 69 -5.36 -28.07 -16.26
C ASP A 69 -4.82 -28.93 -17.40
N ALA A 70 -3.78 -28.46 -18.11
CA ALA A 70 -3.05 -29.27 -19.08
C ALA A 70 -2.40 -30.49 -18.41
N ALA A 71 -1.68 -30.29 -17.30
CA ALA A 71 -1.09 -31.38 -16.53
C ALA A 71 -2.14 -32.36 -15.98
N ARG A 72 -3.34 -31.88 -15.63
CA ARG A 72 -4.46 -32.71 -15.20
C ARG A 72 -4.98 -33.58 -16.34
N ALA A 73 -5.09 -33.04 -17.55
CA ALA A 73 -5.48 -33.81 -18.73
C ALA A 73 -4.46 -34.91 -19.02
N THR A 74 -3.16 -34.60 -18.98
CA THR A 74 -2.07 -35.58 -19.12
C THR A 74 -2.12 -36.64 -18.02
N ALA A 75 -2.32 -36.25 -16.76
CA ALA A 75 -2.41 -37.18 -15.64
C ALA A 75 -3.63 -38.10 -15.74
N LYS A 76 -4.76 -37.59 -16.25
CA LYS A 76 -5.97 -38.39 -16.53
C LYS A 76 -5.68 -39.43 -17.61
N ALA A 77 -5.11 -39.02 -18.74
CA ALA A 77 -4.73 -39.95 -19.81
C ALA A 77 -3.74 -41.03 -19.33
N ALA A 78 -2.71 -40.63 -18.55
CA ALA A 78 -1.76 -41.57 -17.97
C ALA A 78 -2.42 -42.53 -16.96
N LYS A 79 -3.39 -42.06 -16.17
CA LYS A 79 -4.14 -42.90 -15.23
C LYS A 79 -5.07 -43.88 -15.95
N ASP A 80 -5.68 -43.46 -17.05
CA ASP A 80 -6.58 -44.28 -17.86
C ASP A 80 -5.79 -45.35 -18.64
N ALA A 81 -4.55 -45.06 -19.05
CA ALA A 81 -3.63 -46.02 -19.68
C ALA A 81 -2.90 -46.94 -18.69
N ALA A 82 -2.88 -46.60 -17.39
CA ALA A 82 -2.17 -47.35 -16.37
C ALA A 82 -2.90 -48.66 -16.01
N THR A 83 -2.20 -49.79 -16.16
CA THR A 83 -2.72 -51.14 -15.87
C THR A 83 -2.45 -51.57 -14.43
N THR A 84 -1.50 -50.92 -13.73
CA THR A 84 -1.14 -51.24 -12.34
C THR A 84 -1.42 -50.08 -11.38
N ALA A 85 -1.54 -50.38 -10.09
CA ALA A 85 -1.72 -49.37 -9.04
C ALA A 85 -0.50 -48.43 -8.94
N ASP A 86 0.71 -48.97 -9.10
CA ASP A 86 1.96 -48.20 -9.06
C ASP A 86 2.06 -47.18 -10.18
N GLN A 87 1.65 -47.55 -11.40
CA GLN A 87 1.58 -46.61 -12.53
C GLN A 87 0.59 -45.46 -12.27
N LYS A 88 -0.55 -45.75 -11.63
CA LYS A 88 -1.53 -44.73 -11.22
C LYS A 88 -0.97 -43.81 -10.13
N ALA A 89 -0.21 -44.35 -9.18
CA ALA A 89 0.47 -43.57 -8.15
C ALA A 89 1.55 -42.66 -8.76
N ALA A 90 2.35 -43.17 -9.70
CA ALA A 90 3.35 -42.40 -10.43
C ALA A 90 2.73 -41.25 -11.25
N ALA A 91 1.62 -41.49 -11.95
CA ALA A 91 0.89 -40.45 -12.67
C ALA A 91 0.36 -39.34 -11.73
N LYS A 92 -0.13 -39.72 -10.54
CA LYS A 92 -0.57 -38.75 -9.53
C LYS A 92 0.60 -37.95 -8.94
N ALA A 93 1.73 -38.61 -8.67
CA ALA A 93 2.94 -37.93 -8.18
C ALA A 93 3.48 -36.93 -9.21
N ALA A 94 3.50 -37.30 -10.49
CA ALA A 94 3.88 -36.41 -11.58
C ALA A 94 2.94 -35.20 -11.68
N PHE A 95 1.63 -35.39 -11.50
CA PHE A 95 0.66 -34.30 -11.44
C PHE A 95 0.91 -33.36 -10.25
N GLU A 96 1.11 -33.88 -9.03
CA GLU A 96 1.36 -33.03 -7.87
C GLU A 96 2.70 -32.29 -7.97
N ALA A 97 3.73 -32.88 -8.58
CA ALA A 97 4.98 -32.22 -8.87
C ALA A 97 4.78 -31.06 -9.87
N ALA A 98 4.07 -31.31 -10.98
CA ALA A 98 3.74 -30.27 -11.96
C ALA A 98 2.88 -29.15 -11.35
N ARG A 99 1.92 -29.51 -10.50
CA ARG A 99 1.07 -28.55 -9.78
C ARG A 99 1.87 -27.69 -8.81
N THR A 100 2.83 -28.29 -8.11
CA THR A 100 3.71 -27.56 -7.18
C THR A 100 4.62 -26.61 -7.94
N ALA A 101 5.22 -27.06 -9.05
CA ALA A 101 6.03 -26.21 -9.92
C ALA A 101 5.22 -25.04 -10.50
N ALA A 102 4.00 -25.30 -11.00
CA ALA A 102 3.12 -24.27 -11.53
C ALA A 102 2.67 -23.27 -10.44
N LYS A 103 2.42 -23.71 -9.20
CA LYS A 103 2.10 -22.78 -8.10
C LYS A 103 3.30 -21.94 -7.65
N ALA A 104 4.51 -22.46 -7.77
CA ALA A 104 5.74 -21.75 -7.39
C ALA A 104 6.02 -20.55 -8.31
N THR A 105 5.47 -20.52 -9.52
CA THR A 105 5.63 -19.38 -10.44
C THR A 105 4.70 -18.20 -10.11
N VAL A 106 3.70 -18.39 -9.24
CA VAL A 106 2.76 -17.33 -8.86
C VAL A 106 3.41 -16.40 -7.81
N PRO A 107 3.59 -15.11 -8.11
CA PRO A 107 4.19 -14.16 -7.17
C PRO A 107 3.40 -14.05 -5.86
N ALA A 108 4.09 -13.73 -4.76
CA ALA A 108 3.47 -13.54 -3.43
C ALA A 108 2.36 -12.48 -3.45
N LYS A 109 1.42 -12.58 -2.49
CA LYS A 109 0.26 -11.68 -2.47
C LYS A 109 0.77 -10.28 -2.10
N PRO A 110 0.54 -9.25 -2.93
CA PRO A 110 0.97 -7.91 -2.58
C PRO A 110 0.24 -7.45 -1.32
N VAL A 111 0.95 -6.74 -0.45
CA VAL A 111 0.39 -6.19 0.79
C VAL A 111 -0.33 -4.89 0.46
N LYS A 112 -1.58 -4.77 0.88
CA LYS A 112 -2.35 -3.55 0.67
C LYS A 112 -1.71 -2.41 1.49
N PRO A 113 -1.33 -1.29 0.86
CA PRO A 113 -0.87 -0.09 1.55
C PRO A 113 -1.89 0.37 2.61
N VAL A 114 -1.40 0.69 3.79
CA VAL A 114 -2.22 1.23 4.89
C VAL A 114 -2.46 2.72 4.62
N LYS A 115 -3.71 3.18 4.79
CA LYS A 115 -4.04 4.59 4.60
C LYS A 115 -3.38 5.42 5.71
N PRO A 116 -2.55 6.43 5.37
CA PRO A 116 -1.92 7.30 6.37
C PRO A 116 -2.94 7.94 7.33
N ALA A 117 -2.61 8.00 8.62
CA ALA A 117 -3.50 8.54 9.67
C ALA A 117 -3.88 10.02 9.44
N ILE A 118 -2.96 10.80 8.87
CA ILE A 118 -3.16 12.18 8.39
C ILE A 118 -4.29 12.30 7.33
N LEU A 119 -4.63 11.20 6.65
CA LEU A 119 -5.73 11.11 5.68
C LEU A 119 -7.02 10.49 6.26
N VAL A 120 -7.00 10.07 7.53
CA VAL A 120 -8.18 9.59 8.25
C VAL A 120 -8.80 10.78 8.98
N LYS A 121 -10.10 10.99 8.81
CA LYS A 121 -10.81 12.11 9.45
C LYS A 121 -10.69 11.95 10.97
N ALA A 122 -10.12 12.95 11.65
CA ALA A 122 -10.00 12.94 13.11
C ALA A 122 -11.39 12.71 13.73
N LYS A 123 -11.47 11.77 14.68
CA LYS A 123 -12.66 11.59 15.51
C LYS A 123 -12.93 12.92 16.23
N PRO A 124 -14.13 13.52 16.13
CA PRO A 124 -14.40 14.78 16.81
C PRO A 124 -14.17 14.58 18.31
N ALA A 125 -13.38 15.47 18.91
CA ALA A 125 -13.14 15.49 20.34
C ALA A 125 -14.49 15.62 21.05
N VAL A 126 -14.76 14.72 22.00
CA VAL A 126 -15.93 14.81 22.87
C VAL A 126 -15.79 16.11 23.65
N LYS A 127 -16.68 17.07 23.38
CA LYS A 127 -16.76 18.34 24.11
C LYS A 127 -17.11 17.98 25.56
N PRO A 128 -16.35 18.40 26.59
CA PRO A 128 -16.78 18.18 27.96
C PRO A 128 -18.08 18.95 28.17
N ALA A 129 -19.13 18.24 28.61
CA ALA A 129 -20.39 18.84 28.99
C ALA A 129 -20.14 19.77 30.20
N SER A 130 -20.55 21.02 30.06
CA SER A 130 -20.69 21.97 31.18
C SER A 130 -21.98 21.67 31.94
#